data_AF-A0A3L7DUS1-F1
#
_entry.id   AF-A0A3L7DUS1-F1
#
_cell.length_a   1.000
_cell.length_b   1.000
_cell.length_c   1.000
_cell.angle_alpha   90.00
_cell.angle_beta   90.00
_cell.angle_gamma   90.00
#
_symmetry.space_group_name_H-M   'P 1'
#
loop_
_entity.id
_entity.type
_entity.pdbx_description
1 polymer ?
#
loop_
_entity_poly.entity_id
_entity_poly.type
_entity_poly.pdbx_seq_one_letter_code
_entity_poly.pdbx_strand_id
1 'polypeptide(L)'
;MIEQVALAVPLQAERVYRHRSWYRFLEYAGFVTFATKSDLANPGDVDRHDLHDSYPSLVLKRQLTLCGAASYSFTPAPGRSYSVSDSTQVEKNKMSVELSMLVYSTLLFLVIILVQAGLGIAQNGLLAQAGSRDSLPAPTLLRQRLQRLSANMQENLVMFAIVVLVAQAAGVSNGTTAMAASLFFYARVAHAVIYAFGWPLIRPLFYFIGLYGIGAIAWQVLVA
;
A
#
# COMPACT_ATOMS: atom_id res chain seq x y z
N MET A 1 7.80 -37.09 -49.29
CA MET A 1 7.23 -35.74 -49.47
C MET A 1 6.20 -35.57 -48.37
N ILE A 2 6.65 -35.09 -47.20
CA ILE A 2 5.87 -35.04 -45.96
C ILE A 2 5.51 -33.56 -45.73
N GLU A 3 4.27 -33.18 -46.04
CA GLU A 3 3.76 -31.83 -45.81
C GLU A 3 3.06 -31.74 -44.44
N GLN A 4 3.81 -31.20 -43.48
CA GLN A 4 3.41 -30.20 -42.48
C GLN A 4 1.91 -30.05 -42.18
N VAL A 5 1.39 -30.84 -41.23
CA VAL A 5 0.22 -30.46 -40.42
C VAL A 5 0.74 -29.89 -39.10
N ALA A 6 1.19 -28.63 -39.14
CA ALA A 6 1.48 -27.85 -37.94
C ALA A 6 0.27 -26.96 -37.66
N LEU A 7 -0.51 -27.35 -36.65
CA LEU A 7 -1.61 -26.57 -36.08
C LEU A 7 -1.12 -25.19 -35.66
N ALA A 8 -1.41 -24.17 -36.48
CA ALA A 8 -1.24 -22.78 -36.14
C ALA A 8 -2.30 -22.38 -35.09
N VAL A 9 -1.99 -22.59 -33.82
CA VAL A 9 -2.66 -21.92 -32.71
C VAL A 9 -2.41 -20.41 -32.88
N PRO A 10 -3.45 -19.56 -32.94
CA PRO A 10 -3.26 -18.17 -33.32
C PRO A 10 -2.43 -17.40 -32.29
N LEU A 11 -1.34 -16.78 -32.75
CA LEU A 11 -0.46 -15.82 -32.06
C LEU A 11 -1.17 -14.54 -31.55
N GLN A 12 -2.50 -14.54 -31.43
CA GLN A 12 -3.27 -13.43 -30.87
C GLN A 12 -3.47 -13.54 -29.35
N ALA A 13 -3.41 -14.75 -28.78
CA ALA A 13 -3.59 -14.94 -27.33
C ALA A 13 -2.42 -14.37 -26.49
N GLU A 14 -1.23 -14.21 -27.08
CA GLU A 14 -0.07 -13.66 -26.37
C GLU A 14 -0.10 -12.13 -26.18
N ARG A 15 -0.96 -11.40 -26.91
CA ARG A 15 -1.07 -9.94 -26.74
C ARG A 15 -1.88 -9.51 -25.52
N VAL A 16 -2.60 -10.43 -24.88
CA VAL A 16 -3.55 -10.10 -23.80
C VAL A 16 -2.87 -10.01 -22.42
N TYR A 17 -1.61 -10.46 -22.27
CA TYR A 17 -0.92 -10.48 -20.97
C TYR A 17 0.27 -9.50 -20.79
N ARG A 18 0.51 -8.56 -21.71
CA ARG A 18 1.66 -7.64 -21.61
C ARG A 18 1.27 -6.22 -21.16
N HIS A 19 0.71 -6.12 -19.95
CA HIS A 19 0.22 -4.85 -19.37
C HIS A 19 0.98 -4.39 -18.11
N ARG A 20 2.30 -4.64 -17.98
CA ARG A 20 3.11 -3.98 -16.94
C ARG A 20 3.79 -2.73 -17.48
N SER A 21 3.40 -1.58 -16.92
CA SER A 21 3.83 -0.23 -17.35
C SER A 21 5.34 -0.01 -17.25
N TRP A 22 6.00 -0.74 -16.35
CA TRP A 22 7.44 -0.67 -16.07
C TRP A 22 8.33 -1.19 -17.19
N TYR A 23 7.96 -2.32 -17.82
CA TYR A 23 8.80 -2.94 -18.84
C TYR A 23 8.89 -2.10 -20.11
N ARG A 24 7.79 -1.50 -20.55
CA ARG A 24 7.83 -0.61 -21.72
C ARG A 24 8.64 0.66 -21.43
N PHE A 25 8.60 1.18 -20.19
CA PHE A 25 9.42 2.33 -19.83
C PHE A 25 10.92 1.99 -19.85
N LEU A 26 11.32 0.84 -19.30
CA LEU A 26 12.72 0.38 -19.34
C LEU A 26 13.17 0.01 -20.77
N GLU A 27 12.26 -0.51 -21.60
CA GLU A 27 12.48 -0.79 -23.02
C GLU A 27 12.66 0.53 -23.82
N TYR A 28 11.83 1.55 -23.57
CA TYR A 28 11.99 2.90 -24.11
C TYR A 28 13.27 3.59 -23.61
N ALA A 29 13.75 3.24 -22.42
CA ALA A 29 14.98 3.77 -21.83
C ALA A 29 16.23 2.90 -22.10
N GLY A 30 16.09 1.76 -22.79
CA GLY A 30 17.21 0.89 -23.20
C GLY A 30 17.81 -0.03 -22.13
N PHE A 31 17.13 -0.30 -21.01
CA PHE A 31 17.72 -0.98 -19.84
C PHE A 31 17.45 -2.48 -19.68
N VAL A 32 16.52 -3.10 -20.42
CA VAL A 32 16.15 -4.53 -20.20
C VAL A 32 15.88 -5.26 -21.52
N THR A 33 16.75 -6.22 -21.83
CA THR A 33 16.48 -7.34 -22.75
C THR A 33 16.46 -8.60 -21.91
N PHE A 34 15.33 -9.32 -21.81
CA PHE A 34 15.31 -10.57 -21.05
C PHE A 34 14.87 -11.77 -21.89
N ALA A 35 15.71 -12.81 -21.77
CA ALA A 35 15.58 -14.14 -22.32
C ALA A 35 14.41 -14.91 -21.69
N THR A 36 13.94 -15.90 -22.44
CA THR A 36 12.75 -16.70 -22.18
C THR A 36 12.90 -17.68 -21.02
N LYS A 37 11.80 -17.75 -20.26
CA LYS A 37 11.38 -18.68 -19.21
C LYS A 37 11.66 -20.16 -19.51
N SER A 38 12.58 -20.80 -18.77
CA SER A 38 12.68 -22.27 -18.70
C SER A 38 12.85 -22.86 -17.30
N ASP A 39 12.84 -22.09 -16.21
CA ASP A 39 13.06 -22.64 -14.87
C ASP A 39 11.91 -22.31 -13.91
N LEU A 40 10.93 -23.21 -13.81
CA LEU A 40 10.04 -23.30 -12.64
C LEU A 40 10.03 -24.76 -12.18
N ALA A 41 10.86 -25.05 -11.19
CA ALA A 41 10.82 -26.29 -10.42
C ALA A 41 9.74 -26.22 -9.33
N ASN A 42 9.08 -27.35 -9.15
CA ASN A 42 7.95 -27.65 -8.27
C ASN A 42 8.36 -27.70 -6.77
N PRO A 43 7.61 -27.09 -5.84
CA PRO A 43 7.72 -27.42 -4.42
C PRO A 43 6.48 -28.19 -3.93
N GLY A 44 6.71 -29.44 -3.51
CA GLY A 44 5.71 -30.30 -2.86
C GLY A 44 5.59 -30.04 -1.35
N ASP A 45 4.40 -30.39 -0.84
CA ASP A 45 3.99 -30.89 0.49
C ASP A 45 4.83 -30.55 1.73
N VAL A 46 4.21 -29.97 2.78
CA VAL A 46 4.17 -30.50 4.19
C VAL A 46 2.94 -29.95 4.95
N ASP A 47 2.42 -30.82 5.81
CA ASP A 47 1.16 -30.91 6.58
C ASP A 47 0.71 -29.81 7.57
N ARG A 48 -0.61 -29.87 7.83
CA ARG A 48 -1.31 -29.37 9.03
C ARG A 48 -1.01 -30.25 10.24
N HIS A 49 -0.77 -29.65 11.40
CA HIS A 49 -1.36 -30.10 12.67
C HIS A 49 -1.20 -29.05 13.80
N ASP A 50 -2.29 -28.90 14.56
CA ASP A 50 -2.38 -28.53 15.98
C ASP A 50 -2.07 -27.10 16.45
N LEU A 51 -3.11 -26.39 16.95
CA LEU A 51 -3.18 -26.02 18.37
C LEU A 51 -4.58 -25.49 18.74
N HIS A 52 -5.25 -26.27 19.57
CA HIS A 52 -6.46 -25.98 20.33
C HIS A 52 -6.00 -25.80 21.78
N ASP A 53 -6.37 -24.72 22.48
CA ASP A 53 -6.43 -24.60 23.96
C ASP A 53 -7.09 -23.25 24.31
N SER A 54 -8.33 -23.17 24.80
CA SER A 54 -8.87 -23.52 26.14
C SER A 54 -8.44 -22.55 27.26
N TYR A 55 -9.34 -21.62 27.65
CA TYR A 55 -9.25 -20.88 28.92
C TYR A 55 -10.35 -21.34 29.90
N PRO A 56 -10.03 -21.72 31.15
CA PRO A 56 -11.04 -22.01 32.16
C PRO A 56 -11.30 -20.81 33.07
N SER A 57 -12.59 -20.55 33.29
CA SER A 57 -13.18 -19.65 34.28
C SER A 57 -13.22 -20.31 35.68
N LEU A 58 -12.67 -19.67 36.71
CA LEU A 58 -12.95 -19.98 38.13
C LEU A 58 -12.83 -18.66 38.94
N VAL A 59 -13.92 -18.08 39.44
CA VAL A 59 -14.62 -18.42 40.70
C VAL A 59 -13.77 -18.14 41.95
N LEU A 60 -14.08 -17.01 42.61
CA LEU A 60 -13.97 -16.84 44.07
C LEU A 60 -15.10 -15.87 44.48
N LYS A 61 -16.25 -16.35 44.97
CA LYS A 61 -16.68 -16.40 46.39
C LYS A 61 -16.02 -15.35 47.29
N ARG A 62 -16.66 -14.75 48.29
CA ARG A 62 -18.02 -14.53 48.81
C ARG A 62 -17.76 -13.73 50.11
N GLN A 63 -18.77 -13.01 50.64
CA GLN A 63 -18.88 -12.61 52.06
C GLN A 63 -17.92 -11.51 52.54
N LEU A 64 -18.38 -10.33 52.97
CA LEU A 64 -19.02 -9.97 54.27
C LEU A 64 -18.28 -8.64 54.61
N THR A 65 -18.84 -7.53 55.09
CA THR A 65 -19.69 -7.32 56.26
C THR A 65 -20.12 -5.85 56.24
N LEU A 66 -21.38 -5.59 56.59
CA LEU A 66 -21.92 -4.29 56.97
C LEU A 66 -21.15 -3.69 58.17
N CYS A 67 -20.67 -2.45 58.09
CA CYS A 67 -20.35 -1.69 59.29
C CYS A 67 -20.39 -0.18 59.04
N GLY A 68 -21.21 0.51 59.85
CA GLY A 68 -20.90 1.86 60.34
C GLY A 68 -21.20 3.04 59.41
N ALA A 69 -22.30 3.72 59.70
CA ALA A 69 -22.43 5.14 59.43
C ALA A 69 -21.32 5.89 60.20
N ALA A 70 -20.29 6.32 59.49
CA ALA A 70 -19.30 7.26 59.98
C ALA A 70 -19.38 8.51 59.11
N SER A 71 -19.82 9.61 59.72
CA SER A 71 -19.75 10.95 59.19
C SER A 71 -18.29 11.26 58.88
N TYR A 72 -17.88 11.09 57.62
CA TYR A 72 -16.59 11.59 57.17
C TYR A 72 -16.76 13.08 56.88
N SER A 73 -16.30 13.92 57.80
CA SER A 73 -15.92 15.28 57.48
C SER A 73 -14.86 15.19 56.38
N PHE A 74 -15.25 15.55 55.16
CA PHE A 74 -14.31 15.66 54.04
C PHE A 74 -13.44 16.90 54.28
N THR A 75 -12.32 16.71 54.98
CA THR A 75 -11.20 17.63 54.95
C THR A 75 -10.42 17.36 53.66
N PRO A 76 -10.37 18.29 52.69
CA PRO A 76 -9.49 18.11 51.53
C PRO A 76 -8.04 18.09 52.04
N ALA A 77 -7.34 16.98 51.80
CA ALA A 77 -5.93 16.86 52.14
C ALA A 77 -5.12 17.97 51.44
N PRO A 78 -4.29 18.73 52.17
CA PRO A 78 -3.36 19.66 51.54
C PRO A 78 -2.25 18.84 50.87
N GLY A 79 -2.05 19.07 49.58
CA GLY A 79 -0.92 18.48 48.84
C GLY A 79 -1.26 17.46 47.77
N ARG A 80 -2.37 17.61 47.03
CA ARG A 80 -2.48 16.95 45.73
C ARG A 80 -1.70 17.76 44.70
N SER A 81 -0.42 17.43 44.56
CA SER A 81 0.34 17.77 43.34
C SER A 81 -0.38 17.12 42.17
N TYR A 82 -1.07 17.89 41.35
CA TYR A 82 -1.54 17.41 40.05
C TYR A 82 -0.28 17.17 39.22
N SER A 83 0.14 15.91 39.08
CA SER A 83 1.17 15.55 38.13
C SER A 83 0.63 15.92 36.75
N VAL A 84 1.25 16.94 36.13
CA VAL A 84 1.15 17.22 34.70
C VAL A 84 1.59 15.95 33.98
N SER A 85 0.64 15.06 33.71
CA SER A 85 0.84 13.75 33.09
C SER A 85 0.01 13.63 31.81
N ASP A 86 -0.29 14.78 31.21
CA ASP A 86 -1.16 14.88 30.03
C ASP A 86 -0.42 15.35 28.76
N SER A 87 0.79 15.92 28.89
CA SER A 87 1.63 16.23 27.72
C SER A 87 2.30 14.99 27.12
N THR A 88 2.57 13.95 27.92
CA THR A 88 3.14 12.69 27.44
C THR A 88 2.13 11.83 26.67
N GLN A 89 0.82 11.96 26.95
CA GLN A 89 -0.22 11.20 26.25
C GLN A 89 -0.55 11.77 24.86
N VAL A 90 -0.45 13.09 24.69
CA VAL A 90 -0.57 13.73 23.36
C VAL A 90 0.59 13.34 22.44
N GLU A 91 1.79 13.16 23.00
CA GLU A 91 2.94 12.64 22.25
C GLU A 91 2.77 11.15 21.89
N LYS A 92 2.18 10.36 22.80
CA LYS A 92 1.91 8.93 22.61
C LYS A 92 0.89 8.60 21.51
N ASN A 93 0.07 9.57 21.10
CA ASN A 93 -0.96 9.40 20.05
C ASN A 93 -0.54 9.90 18.67
N LYS A 94 0.69 10.39 18.47
CA LYS A 94 1.19 10.70 17.13
C LYS A 94 1.74 9.43 16.48
N MET A 95 1.03 8.93 15.47
CA MET A 95 1.55 7.88 14.59
C MET A 95 2.89 8.33 14.01
N SER A 96 3.80 7.37 13.77
CA SER A 96 5.08 7.68 13.13
C SER A 96 4.85 8.40 11.80
N VAL A 97 5.76 9.30 11.45
CA VAL A 97 5.65 10.10 10.22
C VAL A 97 5.58 9.18 9.01
N GLU A 98 6.35 8.09 9.03
CA GLU A 98 6.38 7.07 7.97
C GLU A 98 5.03 6.40 7.77
N LEU A 99 4.38 5.97 8.86
CA LEU A 99 3.07 5.33 8.80
C LEU A 99 1.99 6.32 8.36
N SER A 100 2.07 7.57 8.82
CA SER A 100 1.19 8.65 8.37
C SER A 100 1.31 8.90 6.87
N MET A 101 2.54 8.91 6.33
CA MET A 101 2.79 9.05 4.89
C MET A 101 2.26 7.85 4.09
N LEU A 102 2.36 6.63 4.63
CA LEU A 102 1.76 5.44 4.04
C LEU A 102 0.23 5.56 3.93
N VAL A 103 -0.42 6.06 4.99
CA VAL A 103 -1.87 6.33 4.97
C VAL A 103 -2.20 7.38 3.90
N TYR A 104 -1.46 8.49 3.84
CA TYR A 104 -1.68 9.51 2.81
C TYR A 104 -1.45 9.00 1.38
N SER A 105 -0.44 8.17 1.15
CA SER A 105 -0.24 7.51 -0.15
C SER A 105 -1.39 6.58 -0.52
N THR A 106 -1.97 5.89 0.46
CA THR A 106 -3.15 5.04 0.25
C THR A 106 -4.38 5.87 -0.10
N LEU A 107 -4.59 7.00 0.58
CA LEU A 107 -5.66 7.96 0.23
C LEU A 107 -5.45 8.57 -1.16
N LEU A 108 -4.22 8.90 -1.53
CA LEU A 108 -3.91 9.35 -2.89
C LEU A 108 -4.28 8.30 -3.94
N PHE A 109 -3.98 7.03 -3.69
CA PHE A 109 -4.35 5.94 -4.59
C PHE A 109 -5.88 5.78 -4.68
N LEU A 110 -6.58 5.89 -3.55
CA LEU A 110 -8.06 5.89 -3.50
C LEU A 110 -8.64 7.00 -4.40
N VAL A 111 -8.11 8.21 -4.31
CA VAL A 111 -8.54 9.33 -5.17
C VAL A 111 -8.32 9.01 -6.65
N ILE A 112 -7.15 8.45 -7.02
CA ILE A 112 -6.84 8.11 -8.42
C ILE A 112 -7.83 7.07 -8.97
N ILE A 113 -8.15 6.02 -8.20
CA ILE A 113 -9.08 4.98 -8.65
C ILE A 113 -10.53 5.49 -8.71
N LEU A 114 -10.93 6.39 -7.81
CA LEU A 114 -12.25 7.02 -7.86
C LEU A 114 -12.41 7.92 -9.09
N VAL A 115 -11.38 8.71 -9.42
CA VAL A 115 -11.37 9.53 -10.65
C VAL A 115 -11.43 8.64 -11.88
N GLN A 116 -10.64 7.55 -11.92
CA GLN A 116 -10.68 6.59 -13.02
C GLN A 116 -12.07 5.93 -13.16
N ALA A 117 -12.68 5.51 -12.05
CA ALA A 117 -14.00 4.90 -12.03
C ALA A 117 -15.08 5.90 -12.48
N GLY A 118 -15.03 7.15 -11.99
CA GLY A 118 -15.94 8.22 -12.38
C GLY A 118 -15.89 8.52 -13.87
N LEU A 119 -14.70 8.57 -14.47
CA LEU A 119 -14.54 8.72 -15.91
C LEU A 119 -15.04 7.50 -16.69
N GLY A 120 -14.91 6.31 -16.11
CA GLY A 120 -15.47 5.09 -16.67
C GLY A 120 -17.00 5.14 -16.75
N ILE A 121 -17.63 5.60 -15.66
CA ILE A 121 -19.08 5.80 -15.57
C ILE A 121 -19.53 6.92 -16.52
N ALA A 122 -18.80 8.03 -16.59
CA ALA A 122 -19.12 9.14 -17.47
C ALA A 122 -19.06 8.75 -18.96
N GLN A 123 -18.12 7.88 -19.33
CA GLN A 123 -17.97 7.43 -20.71
C GLN A 123 -18.99 6.36 -21.11
N ASN A 124 -19.24 5.39 -20.24
CA ASN A 124 -19.99 4.18 -20.58
C ASN A 124 -21.44 4.20 -20.06
N GLY A 125 -21.76 5.10 -19.13
CA GLY A 125 -22.97 5.05 -18.34
C GLY A 125 -22.86 4.07 -17.15
N LEU A 126 -23.60 4.34 -16.08
CA LEU A 126 -23.52 3.58 -14.83
C LEU A 126 -23.91 2.10 -15.02
N LEU A 127 -24.98 1.84 -15.77
CA LEU A 127 -25.49 0.47 -15.99
C LEU A 127 -24.54 -0.36 -16.85
N ALA A 128 -23.96 0.21 -17.91
CA ALA A 128 -22.99 -0.51 -18.74
C ALA A 128 -21.66 -0.74 -18.00
N GLN A 129 -21.27 0.18 -17.11
CA GLN A 129 -20.08 0.04 -16.29
C GLN A 129 -20.26 -0.98 -15.14
N ALA A 130 -21.49 -1.22 -14.69
CA ALA A 130 -21.85 -2.26 -13.72
C ALA A 130 -22.06 -3.66 -14.35
N GLY A 131 -22.44 -3.72 -15.62
CA GLY A 131 -22.61 -4.96 -16.38
C GLY A 131 -21.29 -5.62 -16.82
N SER A 132 -21.37 -6.57 -17.77
CA SER A 132 -20.25 -7.47 -18.16
C SER A 132 -19.05 -6.78 -18.83
N ARG A 133 -19.13 -5.49 -19.18
CA ARG A 133 -18.03 -4.70 -19.79
C ARG A 133 -17.46 -5.23 -21.12
N ASP A 134 -18.03 -6.30 -21.69
CA ASP A 134 -17.51 -6.96 -22.90
C ASP A 134 -17.72 -6.15 -24.18
N SER A 135 -18.72 -5.27 -24.22
CA SER A 135 -19.08 -4.46 -25.39
C SER A 135 -18.89 -2.95 -25.18
N LEU A 136 -17.90 -2.56 -24.37
CA LEU A 136 -17.67 -1.15 -24.07
C LEU A 136 -16.98 -0.39 -25.21
N PRO A 137 -17.33 0.90 -25.43
CA PRO A 137 -16.59 1.77 -26.34
C PRO A 137 -15.10 1.84 -25.98
N ALA A 138 -14.26 2.09 -27.00
CA ALA A 138 -12.82 2.26 -26.80
C ALA A 138 -12.54 3.37 -25.76
N PRO A 139 -11.64 3.14 -24.79
CA PRO A 139 -11.39 4.09 -23.71
C PRO A 139 -10.77 5.39 -24.23
N THR A 140 -11.23 6.53 -23.73
CA THR A 140 -10.64 7.84 -24.04
C THR A 140 -9.14 7.88 -23.70
N LEU A 141 -8.40 8.78 -24.36
CA LEU A 141 -6.96 8.95 -24.10
C LEU A 141 -6.67 9.21 -22.61
N LEU A 142 -7.49 10.02 -21.96
CA LEU A 142 -7.36 10.33 -20.54
C LEU A 142 -7.65 9.12 -19.65
N ARG A 143 -8.64 8.29 -19.98
CA ARG A 143 -8.91 7.03 -19.27
C ARG A 143 -7.75 6.05 -19.41
N GLN A 144 -7.17 5.92 -20.59
CA GLN A 144 -5.98 5.08 -20.80
C GLN A 144 -4.78 5.58 -19.98
N ARG A 145 -4.61 6.90 -19.88
CA ARG A 145 -3.56 7.50 -19.03
C ARG A 145 -3.78 7.15 -17.56
N LEU A 146 -5.00 7.31 -17.05
CA LEU A 146 -5.30 6.99 -15.66
C LEU A 146 -5.18 5.50 -15.33
N GLN A 147 -5.50 4.60 -16.27
CA GLN A 147 -5.27 3.15 -16.10
C GLN A 147 -3.80 2.82 -15.92
N ARG A 148 -2.93 3.47 -16.68
CA ARG A 148 -1.47 3.31 -16.52
C ARG A 148 -0.98 3.95 -15.22
N LEU A 149 -1.53 5.10 -14.84
CA LEU A 149 -1.20 5.77 -13.58
C LEU A 149 -1.60 4.93 -12.36
N SER A 150 -2.81 4.34 -12.35
CA SER A 150 -3.28 3.51 -11.24
C SER A 150 -2.45 2.23 -11.10
N ALA A 151 -2.15 1.55 -12.21
CA ALA A 151 -1.29 0.38 -12.19
C ALA A 151 0.11 0.72 -11.65
N ASN A 152 0.67 1.85 -12.08
CA ASN A 152 1.96 2.33 -11.58
C ASN A 152 1.92 2.62 -10.07
N MET A 153 0.89 3.32 -9.60
CA MET A 153 0.72 3.65 -8.19
C MET A 153 0.54 2.38 -7.34
N GLN A 154 -0.23 1.40 -7.81
CA GLN A 154 -0.45 0.13 -7.11
C GLN A 154 0.86 -0.63 -6.87
N GLU A 155 1.69 -0.79 -7.91
CA GLU A 155 2.97 -1.50 -7.77
C GLU A 155 3.90 -0.80 -6.77
N ASN A 156 3.96 0.54 -6.79
CA ASN A 156 4.81 1.31 -5.89
C ASN A 156 4.27 1.37 -4.46
N LEU A 157 2.95 1.44 -4.30
CA LEU A 157 2.32 1.47 -2.99
C LEU A 157 2.56 0.16 -2.25
N VAL A 158 2.50 -0.99 -2.93
CA VAL A 158 2.81 -2.30 -2.32
C VAL A 158 4.26 -2.35 -1.85
N MET A 159 5.21 -1.92 -2.70
CA MET A 159 6.64 -1.87 -2.33
C MET A 159 6.89 -0.96 -1.14
N PHE A 160 6.30 0.25 -1.16
CA PHE A 160 6.44 1.22 -0.08
C PHE A 160 5.80 0.73 1.23
N ALA A 161 4.61 0.14 1.16
CA ALA A 161 3.91 -0.42 2.31
C ALA A 161 4.76 -1.50 2.99
N ILE A 162 5.30 -2.45 2.22
CA ILE A 162 6.15 -3.52 2.77
C ILE A 162 7.34 -2.92 3.51
N VAL A 163 8.08 -2.01 2.87
CA VAL A 163 9.30 -1.44 3.47
C VAL A 163 8.99 -0.62 4.73
N VAL A 164 7.94 0.21 4.72
CA VAL A 164 7.54 1.00 5.90
C VAL A 164 7.05 0.12 7.04
N LEU A 165 6.25 -0.91 6.75
CA LEU A 165 5.76 -1.83 7.78
C LEU A 165 6.89 -2.65 8.39
N VAL A 166 7.86 -3.09 7.59
CA VAL A 166 9.07 -3.76 8.09
C VAL A 166 9.92 -2.81 8.93
N ALA A 167 10.13 -1.56 8.50
CA ALA A 167 10.86 -0.56 9.28
C ALA A 167 10.21 -0.33 10.65
N GLN A 168 8.88 -0.18 10.67
CA GLN A 168 8.10 -0.02 11.90
C GLN A 168 8.17 -1.26 12.81
N ALA A 169 8.15 -2.46 12.25
CA ALA A 169 8.28 -3.71 12.99
C ALA A 169 9.69 -3.93 13.56
N ALA A 170 10.72 -3.48 12.84
CA ALA A 170 12.11 -3.48 13.29
C ALA A 170 12.43 -2.34 14.28
N GLY A 171 11.50 -1.42 14.53
CA GLY A 171 11.71 -0.26 15.41
C GLY A 171 12.64 0.80 14.82
N VAL A 172 12.87 0.78 13.51
CA VAL A 172 13.75 1.72 12.80
C VAL A 172 12.95 2.95 12.39
N SER A 173 13.08 4.04 13.15
CA SER A 173 12.42 5.32 12.86
C SER A 173 13.41 6.46 13.06
N ASN A 174 14.02 6.92 11.96
CA ASN A 174 15.05 7.95 11.93
C ASN A 174 14.57 9.20 11.16
N GLY A 175 15.29 10.32 11.30
CA GLY A 175 15.02 11.51 10.50
C GLY A 175 15.15 11.26 8.99
N THR A 176 16.03 10.35 8.59
CA THR A 176 16.26 9.94 7.20
C THR A 176 15.08 9.16 6.63
N THR A 177 14.51 8.22 7.38
CA THR A 177 13.35 7.41 6.96
C THR A 177 12.09 8.26 6.90
N ALA A 178 11.89 9.20 7.83
CA ALA A 178 10.82 10.20 7.75
C ALA A 178 10.94 11.12 6.52
N MET A 179 12.15 11.59 6.21
CA MET A 179 12.41 12.37 5.00
C MET A 179 12.16 11.55 3.72
N ALA A 180 12.62 10.30 3.68
CA ALA A 180 12.41 9.41 2.53
C ALA A 180 10.92 9.07 2.31
N ALA A 181 10.16 8.87 3.38
CA ALA A 181 8.72 8.62 3.33
C ALA A 181 7.94 9.83 2.80
N SER A 182 8.27 11.03 3.29
CA SER A 182 7.65 12.27 2.77
C SER A 182 8.02 12.51 1.31
N LEU A 183 9.27 12.28 0.93
CA LEU A 183 9.73 12.40 -0.46
C LEU A 183 8.96 11.45 -1.40
N PHE A 184 8.73 10.21 -0.98
CA PHE A 184 7.91 9.26 -1.72
C PHE A 184 6.49 9.81 -1.96
N PHE A 185 5.82 10.29 -0.91
CA PHE A 185 4.46 10.82 -1.00
C PHE A 185 4.38 12.00 -1.98
N TYR A 186 5.20 13.04 -1.79
CA TYR A 186 5.17 14.23 -2.64
C TYR A 186 5.58 13.92 -4.08
N ALA A 187 6.54 13.01 -4.28
CA ALA A 187 6.90 12.55 -5.62
C ALA A 187 5.72 11.89 -6.34
N ARG A 188 4.87 11.13 -5.62
CA ARG A 188 3.67 10.51 -6.21
C ARG A 188 2.57 11.51 -6.52
N VAL A 189 2.38 12.52 -5.67
CA VAL A 189 1.46 13.62 -5.94
C VAL A 189 1.90 14.35 -7.21
N ALA A 190 3.17 14.77 -7.29
CA ALA A 190 3.71 15.44 -8.47
C ALA A 190 3.63 14.55 -9.72
N HIS A 191 4.00 13.26 -9.60
CA HIS A 191 3.89 12.30 -10.70
C HIS A 191 2.46 12.17 -11.21
N ALA A 192 1.46 12.08 -10.33
CA ALA A 192 0.05 11.98 -10.72
C ALA A 192 -0.43 13.21 -11.50
N VAL A 193 -0.06 14.41 -11.04
CA VAL A 193 -0.37 15.68 -11.72
C VAL A 193 0.28 15.73 -13.09
N ILE A 194 1.59 15.45 -13.18
CA ILE A 194 2.34 15.46 -14.45
C ILE A 194 1.81 14.41 -15.43
N TYR A 195 1.40 13.25 -14.93
CA TYR A 195 0.81 12.19 -15.76
C TYR A 195 -0.51 12.64 -16.38
N ALA A 196 -1.33 13.39 -15.65
CA ALA A 196 -2.59 13.95 -16.16
C ALA A 196 -2.33 14.94 -17.31
N PHE A 197 -1.39 15.87 -17.13
CA PHE A 197 -1.00 16.84 -18.17
C PHE A 197 -0.25 16.21 -19.36
N GLY A 198 0.39 15.06 -19.16
CA GLY A 198 1.01 14.28 -20.23
C GLY A 198 2.42 14.73 -20.62
N TRP A 199 3.21 15.28 -19.68
CA TRP A 199 4.58 15.71 -19.94
C TRP A 199 5.55 14.50 -19.91
N PRO A 200 6.07 14.03 -21.06
CA PRO A 200 6.72 12.72 -21.14
C PRO A 200 8.09 12.64 -20.45
N LEU A 201 8.87 13.73 -20.48
CA LEU A 201 10.26 13.74 -19.99
C LEU A 201 10.39 13.99 -18.48
N ILE A 202 9.44 14.72 -17.89
CA ILE A 202 9.49 15.07 -16.46
C ILE A 202 8.96 13.91 -15.60
N ARG A 203 8.00 13.14 -16.12
CA ARG A 203 7.40 11.99 -15.43
C ARG A 203 8.42 11.01 -14.82
N PRO A 204 9.44 10.50 -15.56
CA PRO A 204 10.36 9.53 -14.99
C PRO A 204 11.21 10.08 -13.84
N LEU A 205 11.52 11.38 -13.83
CA LEU A 205 12.27 11.98 -12.72
C LEU A 205 11.55 11.78 -11.39
N PHE A 206 10.26 12.10 -11.34
CA PHE A 206 9.44 11.90 -10.12
C PHE A 206 9.22 10.44 -9.77
N TYR A 207 9.20 9.56 -10.77
CA TYR A 207 9.23 8.13 -10.49
C TYR A 207 10.51 7.71 -9.76
N PHE A 208 11.67 8.10 -10.28
CA PHE A 208 12.96 7.74 -9.67
C PHE A 208 13.14 8.35 -8.29
N ILE A 209 12.63 9.56 -8.05
CA ILE A 209 12.60 10.17 -6.71
C ILE A 209 11.79 9.29 -5.74
N GLY A 210 10.63 8.78 -6.17
CA GLY A 210 9.85 7.84 -5.37
C GLY A 210 10.58 6.52 -5.13
N LEU A 211 11.24 5.98 -6.15
CA LEU A 211 12.03 4.74 -6.03
C LEU A 211 13.20 4.91 -5.07
N TYR A 212 13.87 6.06 -5.12
CA TYR A 212 14.93 6.44 -4.20
C TYR A 212 14.42 6.48 -2.75
N GLY A 213 13.23 7.06 -2.51
CA GLY A 213 12.61 7.05 -1.18
C GLY A 213 12.42 5.63 -0.62
N ILE A 214 11.91 4.69 -1.44
CA ILE A 214 11.77 3.28 -1.04
C ILE A 214 13.15 2.67 -0.74
N GLY A 215 14.12 2.86 -1.63
CA GLY A 215 15.48 2.33 -1.47
C GLY A 215 16.20 2.88 -0.24
N ALA A 216 16.00 4.15 0.08
CA ALA A 216 16.59 4.80 1.25
C ALA A 216 16.04 4.20 2.56
N ILE A 217 14.73 3.95 2.66
CA ILE A 217 14.15 3.30 3.84
C ILE A 217 14.63 1.85 3.92
N ALA A 218 14.59 1.11 2.81
CA ALA A 218 15.05 -0.28 2.78
C ALA A 218 16.53 -0.40 3.20
N TRP A 219 17.38 0.51 2.75
CA TRP A 219 18.78 0.57 3.17
C TRP A 219 18.93 0.82 4.68
N GLN A 220 18.16 1.75 5.25
CA GLN A 220 18.19 2.02 6.69
C GLN A 220 17.76 0.80 7.51
N VAL A 221 16.75 0.06 7.04
CA VAL A 221 16.30 -1.17 7.69
C VAL A 221 17.36 -2.27 7.64
N LEU A 222 18.11 -2.38 6.54
CA LEU A 222 19.14 -3.41 6.39
C LEU A 222 20.42 -3.13 7.19
N VAL A 223 20.67 -1.86 7.54
CA VAL A 223 21.88 -1.43 8.27
C VAL A 223 21.63 -1.28 9.77
N ALA A 224 20.37 -1.22 10.20
CA ALA A 224 19.96 -1.13 11.60
C ALA A 224 20.18 -2.46 12.35
#